data_AF-A0A497D2H3-F1
#
_entry.id   AF-A0A497D2H3-F1
#
_cell.length_a   1.000
_cell.length_b   1.000
_cell.length_c   1.000
_cell.angle_alpha   90.00
_cell.angle_beta   90.00
_cell.angle_gamma   90.00
#
_symmetry.space_group_name_H-M   'P 1'
#
loop_
_entity.id
_entity.type
_entity.pdbx_description
1 polymer ?
#
loop_
_entity_poly.entity_id
_entity_poly.type
_entity_poly.pdbx_seq_one_letter_code
_entity_poly.pdbx_strand_id
1 'polypeptide(L)'
;MSKEKLTIGEVSKPRFEFRTFGREFDVAAYLMSRLSVPVPRKVWERNSEEIYIVSKTNDVNNTKIRDGKMDIKTFVQEVDGLEQWNPLMKGEFPIKADTLKNDVFPAFKVEGLPTLDKDEYTLEEFLGMVNNHPDLQAVNVEKERYGYMVNDTICEYAVVYINGASLVTVNSESTEIDDIKKTIGDLELDGVENINYLQAIKRVIGMSDKKLAN
;
A
#
# COMPACT_ATOMS: atom_id res chain seq x y z
N MET A 1 -12.16 -21.92 19.89
CA MET A 1 -12.92 -21.29 18.78
C MET A 1 -12.20 -21.63 17.50
N SER A 2 -12.90 -22.06 16.44
CA SER A 2 -12.24 -22.41 15.17
C SER A 2 -11.64 -21.15 14.55
N LYS A 3 -10.34 -21.18 14.25
CA LYS A 3 -9.64 -20.14 13.50
C LYS A 3 -10.37 -19.94 12.16
N GLU A 4 -10.85 -18.73 11.89
CA GLU A 4 -11.43 -18.42 10.58
C GLU A 4 -10.32 -18.59 9.53
N LYS A 5 -10.56 -19.42 8.52
CA LYS A 5 -9.55 -19.71 7.50
C LYS A 5 -9.46 -18.53 6.54
N LEU A 6 -8.28 -17.91 6.43
CA LEU A 6 -8.03 -16.85 5.46
C LEU A 6 -8.03 -17.43 4.04
N THR A 7 -8.74 -16.76 3.14
CA THR A 7 -8.77 -17.09 1.71
C THR A 7 -8.21 -15.92 0.91
N ILE A 8 -7.16 -16.17 0.13
CA ILE A 8 -6.56 -15.16 -0.72
C ILE A 8 -7.54 -14.67 -1.79
N GLY A 9 -7.77 -13.35 -1.84
CA GLY A 9 -8.69 -12.72 -2.79
C GLY A 9 -10.14 -12.58 -2.33
N GLU A 10 -10.43 -12.81 -1.05
CA GLU A 10 -11.74 -12.55 -0.42
C GLU A 10 -11.67 -11.38 0.57
N VAL A 11 -12.83 -10.78 0.86
CA VAL A 11 -12.96 -9.70 1.87
C VAL A 11 -12.94 -10.32 3.26
N SER A 12 -12.02 -9.88 4.12
CA SER A 12 -11.92 -10.32 5.52
C SER A 12 -11.96 -9.15 6.49
N LYS A 13 -11.96 -9.46 7.79
CA LYS A 13 -11.67 -8.51 8.88
C LYS A 13 -10.36 -7.75 8.63
N PRO A 14 -10.17 -6.55 9.24
CA PRO A 14 -8.91 -5.81 9.18
C PRO A 14 -7.72 -6.69 9.58
N ARG A 15 -6.66 -6.65 8.79
CA ARG A 15 -5.47 -7.49 8.96
C ARG A 15 -4.29 -6.66 9.43
N PHE A 16 -3.43 -7.27 10.21
CA PHE A 16 -2.09 -6.79 10.43
C PHE A 16 -1.24 -7.12 9.19
N GLU A 17 -0.31 -6.22 8.87
CA GLU A 17 0.55 -6.29 7.71
C GLU A 17 2.00 -6.08 8.15
N PHE A 18 2.85 -7.05 7.79
CA PHE A 18 4.26 -6.79 7.58
C PHE A 18 4.47 -6.53 6.10
N ARG A 19 5.04 -5.39 5.76
CA ARG A 19 5.49 -5.09 4.41
C ARG A 19 6.87 -4.46 4.50
N THR A 20 7.72 -4.75 3.54
CA THR A 20 9.01 -4.05 3.46
C THR A 20 9.37 -3.75 2.01
N PHE A 21 10.33 -2.84 1.82
CA PHE A 21 10.83 -2.39 0.53
C PHE A 21 12.34 -2.30 0.55
N GLY A 22 12.95 -2.72 -0.55
CA GLY A 22 14.39 -2.90 -0.69
C GLY A 22 14.79 -2.99 -2.15
N ARG A 23 16.09 -3.10 -2.39
CA ARG A 23 16.64 -3.37 -3.72
C ARG A 23 16.50 -4.85 -4.10
N GLU A 24 16.58 -5.74 -3.13
CA GLU A 24 16.57 -7.19 -3.36
C GLU A 24 15.91 -7.96 -2.21
N PHE A 25 15.14 -9.00 -2.55
CA PHE A 25 14.57 -9.94 -1.58
C PHE A 25 14.54 -11.36 -2.14
N ASP A 26 15.55 -11.74 -2.93
CA ASP A 26 15.57 -13.00 -3.69
C ASP A 26 15.46 -14.23 -2.77
N VAL A 27 16.10 -14.19 -1.60
CA VAL A 27 16.02 -15.27 -0.59
C VAL A 27 14.59 -15.41 -0.08
N ALA A 28 13.94 -14.31 0.32
CA ALA A 28 12.57 -14.32 0.80
C ALA A 28 11.60 -14.76 -0.33
N ALA A 29 11.81 -14.30 -1.56
CA ALA A 29 11.02 -14.72 -2.72
C ALA A 29 11.13 -16.23 -2.98
N TYR A 30 12.36 -16.76 -2.94
CA TYR A 30 12.63 -18.18 -3.07
C TYR A 30 11.93 -18.98 -1.97
N LEU A 31 12.15 -18.63 -0.70
CA LEU A 31 11.54 -19.33 0.45
C LEU A 31 10.01 -19.26 0.39
N MET A 32 9.46 -18.10 0.07
CA MET A 32 8.01 -17.90 -0.11
C MET A 32 7.45 -18.84 -1.17
N SER A 33 8.14 -18.99 -2.32
CA SER A 33 7.72 -19.94 -3.36
C SER A 33 7.79 -21.41 -2.91
N ARG A 34 8.75 -21.77 -2.05
CA ARG A 34 8.95 -23.14 -1.55
C ARG A 34 7.97 -23.53 -0.45
N LEU A 35 7.59 -22.56 0.38
CA LEU A 35 6.72 -22.74 1.54
C LEU A 35 5.24 -22.53 1.22
N SER A 36 4.94 -21.84 0.11
CA SER A 36 3.56 -21.54 -0.24
C SER A 36 2.73 -22.79 -0.48
N VAL A 37 1.53 -22.82 0.11
CA VAL A 37 0.49 -23.77 -0.30
C VAL A 37 -0.10 -23.36 -1.67
N PRO A 38 -0.81 -24.26 -2.38
CA PRO A 38 -1.45 -23.90 -3.64
C PRO A 38 -2.43 -22.74 -3.49
N VAL A 39 -2.28 -21.72 -4.35
CA VAL A 39 -3.18 -20.57 -4.45
C VAL A 39 -3.86 -20.53 -5.82
N PRO A 40 -5.03 -19.85 -5.96
CA PRO A 40 -5.72 -19.73 -7.25
C PRO A 40 -4.85 -19.10 -8.34
N ARG A 41 -4.96 -19.58 -9.58
CA ARG A 41 -4.17 -19.07 -10.73
C ARG A 41 -4.29 -17.55 -10.93
N LYS A 42 -5.46 -16.98 -10.65
CA LYS A 42 -5.73 -15.55 -10.77
C LYS A 42 -4.88 -14.64 -9.87
N VAL A 43 -4.17 -15.20 -8.88
CA VAL A 43 -3.25 -14.46 -8.00
C VAL A 43 -1.78 -14.85 -8.19
N TRP A 44 -1.46 -15.77 -9.11
CA TRP A 44 -0.08 -16.17 -9.37
C TRP A 44 0.76 -15.00 -9.87
N GLU A 45 0.21 -14.22 -10.80
CA GLU A 45 0.85 -13.04 -11.35
C GLU A 45 -0.24 -12.01 -11.67
N ARG A 46 -0.01 -10.76 -11.26
CA ARG A 46 -0.92 -9.64 -11.52
C ARG A 46 -0.12 -8.37 -11.72
N ASN A 47 -0.50 -7.62 -12.76
CA ASN A 47 0.05 -6.30 -13.04
C ASN A 47 -0.93 -5.20 -12.64
N SER A 48 -0.41 -4.03 -12.25
CA SER A 48 -1.23 -2.83 -12.07
C SER A 48 -0.42 -1.56 -12.21
N GLU A 49 -1.06 -0.54 -12.77
CA GLU A 49 -0.60 0.84 -12.76
C GLU A 49 -1.47 1.63 -11.78
N GLU A 50 -0.82 2.33 -10.85
CA GLU A 50 -1.49 3.02 -9.75
C GLU A 50 -0.88 4.42 -9.59
N ILE A 51 -1.69 5.41 -9.20
CA ILE A 51 -1.20 6.75 -8.84
C ILE A 51 -1.37 6.92 -7.34
N TYR A 52 -0.26 7.17 -6.65
CA TYR A 52 -0.26 7.52 -5.24
C TYR A 52 -0.26 9.02 -5.07
N ILE A 53 -1.10 9.53 -4.16
CA ILE A 53 -1.08 10.95 -3.78
C ILE A 53 -0.34 11.05 -2.46
N VAL A 54 0.86 11.62 -2.52
CA VAL A 54 1.78 11.70 -1.38
C VAL A 54 1.81 13.12 -0.86
N SER A 55 1.66 13.25 0.45
CA SER A 55 1.74 14.52 1.17
C SER A 55 2.97 14.52 2.06
N LYS A 56 3.70 15.64 2.11
CA LYS A 56 4.83 15.82 3.03
C LYS A 56 4.42 15.74 4.50
N THR A 57 3.22 16.18 4.83
CA THR A 57 2.73 16.37 6.21
C THR A 57 1.85 15.21 6.71
N ASN A 58 1.65 14.18 5.90
CA ASN A 58 0.81 13.02 6.24
C ASN A 58 1.61 11.71 6.18
N ASP A 59 1.55 10.94 7.26
CA ASP A 59 2.12 9.59 7.36
C ASP A 59 1.08 8.52 7.71
N VAL A 60 -0.21 8.89 7.80
CA VAL A 60 -1.25 8.01 8.34
C VAL A 60 -2.36 7.67 7.34
N ASN A 61 -2.47 8.41 6.23
CA ASN A 61 -3.45 8.15 5.19
C ASN A 61 -2.74 7.80 3.88
N ASN A 62 -3.00 6.60 3.36
CA ASN A 62 -2.46 6.16 2.09
C ASN A 62 -3.53 6.33 1.00
N THR A 63 -3.34 7.32 0.13
CA THR A 63 -4.25 7.61 -0.98
C THR A 63 -3.70 7.05 -2.27
N LYS A 64 -4.50 6.21 -2.92
CA LYS A 64 -4.15 5.55 -4.16
C LYS A 64 -5.30 5.60 -5.15
N ILE A 65 -4.98 5.81 -6.42
CA ILE A 65 -5.92 5.77 -7.54
C ILE A 65 -5.52 4.63 -8.47
N ARG A 66 -6.50 3.82 -8.88
CA ARG A 66 -6.34 2.75 -9.88
C ARG A 66 -7.64 2.57 -10.65
N ASP A 67 -7.57 2.42 -11.97
CA ASP A 67 -8.75 2.19 -12.84
C ASP A 67 -9.85 3.26 -12.62
N GLY A 68 -9.46 4.52 -12.47
CA GLY A 68 -10.39 5.63 -12.20
C GLY A 68 -11.02 5.62 -10.81
N LYS A 69 -10.55 4.78 -9.88
CA LYS A 69 -11.08 4.65 -8.52
C LYS A 69 -10.04 5.04 -7.48
N MET A 70 -10.44 5.88 -6.55
CA MET A 70 -9.66 6.28 -5.38
C MET A 70 -9.97 5.36 -4.20
N ASP A 71 -8.92 4.92 -3.50
CA ASP A 71 -8.97 4.23 -2.22
C ASP A 71 -8.07 5.01 -1.25
N ILE A 72 -8.65 5.46 -0.13
CA ILE A 72 -7.88 6.03 0.98
C ILE A 72 -7.95 5.03 2.12
N LYS A 73 -6.79 4.57 2.57
CA LYS A 73 -6.65 3.77 3.79
C LYS A 73 -6.04 4.60 4.90
N THR A 74 -6.49 4.40 6.12
CA THR A 74 -5.94 5.07 7.30
C THR A 74 -5.27 4.06 8.22
N PHE A 75 -4.14 4.45 8.80
CA PHE A 75 -3.45 3.72 9.84
C PHE A 75 -4.33 3.65 11.09
N VAL A 76 -4.47 2.45 11.66
CA VAL A 76 -5.32 2.21 12.83
C VAL A 76 -4.46 2.09 14.07
N GLN A 77 -3.53 1.14 14.04
CA GLN A 77 -2.67 0.80 15.17
C GLN A 77 -1.47 0.00 14.68
N GLU A 78 -0.47 -0.07 15.55
CA GLU A 78 0.69 -0.94 15.41
C GLU A 78 0.76 -1.86 16.63
N VAL A 79 0.97 -3.15 16.40
CA VAL A 79 1.19 -4.14 17.46
C VAL A 79 2.38 -4.99 17.06
N ASP A 80 3.39 -5.05 17.93
CA ASP A 80 4.63 -5.79 17.67
C ASP A 80 5.32 -5.43 16.35
N GLY A 81 5.28 -4.14 15.96
CA GLY A 81 5.84 -3.65 14.71
C GLY A 81 5.02 -3.98 13.46
N LEU A 82 3.85 -4.60 13.60
CA LEU A 82 2.93 -4.90 12.51
C LEU A 82 1.83 -3.83 12.44
N GLU A 83 1.61 -3.27 11.25
CA GLU A 83 0.64 -2.19 11.05
C GLU A 83 -0.74 -2.76 10.69
N GLN A 84 -1.80 -2.13 11.18
CA GLN A 84 -3.16 -2.41 10.75
C GLN A 84 -3.77 -1.19 10.06
N TRP A 85 -4.38 -1.42 8.90
CA TRP A 85 -4.94 -0.37 8.05
C TRP A 85 -6.43 -0.61 7.78
N ASN A 86 -7.22 0.45 7.81
CA ASN A 86 -8.65 0.40 7.49
C ASN A 86 -8.99 1.26 6.27
N PRO A 87 -9.96 0.85 5.43
CA PRO A 87 -10.54 1.74 4.42
C PRO A 87 -11.17 2.95 5.11
N LEU A 88 -10.72 4.15 4.74
CA LEU A 88 -11.31 5.42 5.16
C LEU A 88 -12.38 5.86 4.16
N MET A 89 -12.06 5.79 2.86
CA MET A 89 -12.96 6.22 1.79
C MET A 89 -12.67 5.49 0.49
N LYS A 90 -13.71 5.22 -0.29
CA LYS A 90 -13.61 4.79 -1.69
C LYS A 90 -14.42 5.74 -2.57
N GLY A 91 -13.82 6.16 -3.68
CA GLY A 91 -14.42 7.06 -4.65
C GLY A 91 -14.13 6.62 -6.07
N GLU A 92 -14.90 7.13 -7.01
CA GLU A 92 -14.69 6.93 -8.44
C GLU A 92 -14.72 8.30 -9.12
N PHE A 93 -13.94 8.44 -10.19
CA PHE A 93 -13.92 9.67 -10.99
C PHE A 93 -14.98 9.62 -12.11
N PRO A 94 -15.66 10.74 -12.41
CA PRO A 94 -15.52 12.05 -11.78
C PRO A 94 -16.02 12.06 -10.33
N ILE A 95 -15.31 12.77 -9.46
CA ILE A 95 -15.55 12.81 -8.01
C ILE A 95 -16.23 14.11 -7.61
N LYS A 96 -17.22 14.03 -6.72
CA LYS A 96 -17.96 15.20 -6.24
C LYS A 96 -17.07 16.13 -5.42
N ALA A 97 -17.29 17.43 -5.56
CA ALA A 97 -16.61 18.45 -4.79
C ALA A 97 -16.82 18.30 -3.28
N ASP A 98 -18.02 17.89 -2.85
CA ASP A 98 -18.29 17.60 -1.45
C ASP A 98 -17.43 16.44 -0.91
N THR A 99 -17.26 15.36 -1.68
CA THR A 99 -16.39 14.24 -1.30
C THR A 99 -14.92 14.68 -1.26
N LEU A 100 -14.47 15.49 -2.23
CA LEU A 100 -13.13 16.06 -2.20
C LEU A 100 -12.90 16.88 -0.93
N LYS A 101 -13.82 17.79 -0.63
CA LYS A 101 -13.72 18.73 0.49
C LYS A 101 -13.79 18.05 1.86
N ASN A 102 -14.70 17.08 2.01
CA ASN A 102 -15.00 16.49 3.32
C ASN A 102 -14.16 15.24 3.62
N ASP A 103 -13.78 14.48 2.59
CA ASP A 103 -13.13 13.16 2.79
C ASP A 103 -11.69 13.11 2.24
N VAL A 104 -11.44 13.65 1.05
CA VAL A 104 -10.12 13.53 0.38
C VAL A 104 -9.12 14.55 0.91
N PHE A 105 -9.46 15.82 0.87
CA PHE A 105 -8.59 16.94 1.25
C PHE A 105 -8.14 16.86 2.71
N PRO A 106 -9.02 16.53 3.68
CA PRO A 106 -8.59 16.34 5.07
C PRO A 106 -7.61 15.18 5.24
N ALA A 107 -7.69 14.14 4.40
CA ALA A 107 -6.79 13.00 4.48
C ALA A 107 -5.34 13.38 4.14
N PHE A 108 -5.11 14.42 3.34
CA PHE A 108 -3.77 14.88 2.97
C PHE A 108 -3.05 15.65 4.08
N LYS A 109 -3.79 16.19 5.06
CA LYS A 109 -3.24 16.98 6.17
C LYS A 109 -2.35 18.16 5.72
N VAL A 110 -2.69 18.78 4.60
CA VAL A 110 -2.02 19.99 4.09
C VAL A 110 -2.95 21.20 4.20
N GLU A 111 -2.35 22.37 4.32
CA GLU A 111 -3.05 23.66 4.21
C GLU A 111 -2.93 24.20 2.79
N GLY A 112 -3.78 25.15 2.39
CA GLY A 112 -3.65 25.82 1.09
C GLY A 112 -4.24 25.06 -0.10
N LEU A 113 -5.14 24.09 0.16
CA LEU A 113 -5.89 23.42 -0.89
C LEU A 113 -6.82 24.40 -1.63
N PRO A 114 -7.03 24.20 -2.95
CA PRO A 114 -7.80 25.13 -3.76
C PRO A 114 -9.28 25.15 -3.36
N THR A 115 -9.92 26.30 -3.54
CA THR A 115 -11.37 26.39 -3.51
C THR A 115 -11.96 25.67 -4.72
N LEU A 116 -12.99 24.86 -4.48
CA LEU A 116 -13.72 24.15 -5.53
C LEU A 116 -14.86 25.03 -6.05
N ASP A 117 -14.96 25.15 -7.37
CA ASP A 117 -15.91 25.96 -8.14
C ASP A 117 -16.84 25.13 -9.04
N LYS A 118 -16.63 23.81 -9.10
CA LYS A 118 -17.46 22.84 -9.82
C LYS A 118 -18.11 21.87 -8.86
N ASP A 119 -19.18 21.22 -9.31
CA ASP A 119 -19.86 20.16 -8.53
C ASP A 119 -19.09 18.84 -8.54
N GLU A 120 -18.34 18.58 -9.62
CA GLU A 120 -17.53 17.37 -9.81
C GLU A 120 -16.23 17.67 -10.56
N TYR A 121 -15.24 16.81 -10.36
CA TYR A 121 -13.91 16.92 -10.96
C TYR A 121 -13.50 15.60 -11.58
N THR A 122 -12.97 15.67 -12.80
CA THR A 122 -12.32 14.55 -13.47
C THR A 122 -11.01 14.17 -12.79
N LEU A 123 -10.48 13.00 -13.13
CA LEU A 123 -9.15 12.57 -12.64
C LEU A 123 -8.06 13.57 -13.05
N GLU A 124 -8.11 14.08 -14.28
CA GLU A 124 -7.13 15.03 -14.80
C GLU A 124 -7.14 16.34 -14.00
N GLU A 125 -8.32 16.91 -13.74
CA GLU A 125 -8.44 18.15 -12.96
C GLU A 125 -7.98 17.96 -11.51
N PHE A 126 -8.33 16.82 -10.90
CA PHE A 126 -7.87 16.46 -9.56
C PHE A 126 -6.33 16.35 -9.50
N LEU A 127 -5.71 15.65 -10.47
CA LEU A 127 -4.25 15.56 -10.54
C LEU A 127 -3.61 16.93 -10.81
N GLY A 128 -4.26 17.80 -11.57
CA GLY A 128 -3.86 19.20 -11.73
C GLY A 128 -3.81 19.95 -10.40
N MET A 129 -4.83 19.79 -9.55
CA MET A 129 -4.83 20.38 -8.19
C MET A 129 -3.69 19.85 -7.33
N VAL A 130 -3.45 18.53 -7.36
CA VAL A 130 -2.36 17.89 -6.62
C VAL A 130 -1.00 18.43 -7.07
N ASN A 131 -0.74 18.47 -8.38
CA ASN A 131 0.55 18.88 -8.93
C ASN A 131 0.85 20.37 -8.73
N ASN A 132 -0.19 21.21 -8.60
CA ASN A 132 -0.04 22.63 -8.30
C ASN A 132 0.20 22.91 -6.81
N HIS A 133 0.05 21.93 -5.93
CA HIS A 133 0.22 22.10 -4.50
C HIS A 133 1.65 21.80 -4.06
N PRO A 134 2.36 22.72 -3.36
CA PRO A 134 3.80 22.58 -3.07
C PRO A 134 4.15 21.39 -2.15
N ASP A 135 3.19 20.91 -1.36
CA ASP A 135 3.37 19.80 -0.42
C ASP A 135 2.72 18.48 -0.83
N LEU A 136 2.12 18.43 -2.02
CA LEU A 136 1.57 17.20 -2.58
C LEU A 136 2.34 16.78 -3.82
N GLN A 137 2.30 15.49 -4.10
CA GLN A 137 2.84 14.93 -5.34
C GLN A 137 2.03 13.71 -5.77
N ALA A 138 1.64 13.69 -7.05
CA ALA A 138 1.15 12.47 -7.69
C ALA A 138 2.37 11.62 -8.12
N VAL A 139 2.38 10.35 -7.74
CA VAL A 139 3.48 9.42 -7.99
C VAL A 139 2.96 8.21 -8.72
N ASN A 140 3.52 7.92 -9.89
CA ASN A 140 3.18 6.73 -10.66
C ASN A 140 3.87 5.52 -10.04
N VAL A 141 3.09 4.46 -9.81
CA VAL A 141 3.56 3.20 -9.23
C VAL A 141 3.05 2.04 -10.08
N GLU A 142 3.97 1.35 -10.73
CA GLU A 142 3.70 0.12 -11.47
C GLU A 142 4.09 -1.08 -10.62
N LYS A 143 3.34 -2.17 -10.70
CA LYS A 143 3.57 -3.36 -9.87
C LYS A 143 3.37 -4.62 -10.67
N GLU A 144 4.38 -5.48 -10.64
CA GLU A 144 4.29 -6.88 -11.04
C GLU A 144 4.32 -7.73 -9.77
N ARG A 145 3.20 -8.40 -9.47
CA ARG A 145 2.96 -9.01 -8.15
C ARG A 145 2.69 -10.49 -8.25
N TYR A 146 3.26 -11.24 -7.31
CA TYR A 146 3.13 -12.68 -7.20
C TYR A 146 2.57 -13.04 -5.84
N GLY A 147 1.40 -13.70 -5.83
CA GLY A 147 0.67 -14.04 -4.61
C GLY A 147 0.99 -15.43 -4.10
N TYR A 148 1.11 -15.55 -2.78
CA TYR A 148 1.45 -16.78 -2.07
C TYR A 148 0.62 -16.92 -0.79
N MET A 149 0.67 -18.09 -0.17
CA MET A 149 0.06 -18.33 1.14
C MET A 149 1.01 -19.17 2.00
N VAL A 150 1.57 -18.58 3.06
CA VAL A 150 2.57 -19.20 3.95
C VAL A 150 2.08 -19.06 5.39
N ASN A 151 2.07 -20.15 6.16
CA ASN A 151 1.60 -20.17 7.56
C ASN A 151 0.22 -19.50 7.79
N ASP A 152 -0.77 -19.78 6.93
CA ASP A 152 -2.09 -19.12 6.95
C ASP A 152 -2.07 -17.59 6.73
N THR A 153 -0.94 -17.03 6.28
CA THR A 153 -0.83 -15.61 5.92
C THR A 153 -0.89 -15.41 4.41
N ILE A 154 -1.54 -14.34 3.97
CA ILE A 154 -1.52 -13.93 2.58
C ILE A 154 -0.18 -13.23 2.34
N CYS A 155 0.62 -13.80 1.44
CA CYS A 155 1.95 -13.27 1.13
C CYS A 155 2.00 -12.73 -0.30
N GLU A 156 2.87 -11.75 -0.49
CA GLU A 156 3.13 -11.17 -1.81
C GLU A 156 4.61 -10.85 -1.94
N TYR A 157 5.19 -11.22 -3.09
CA TYR A 157 6.43 -10.65 -3.61
C TYR A 157 6.06 -9.77 -4.80
N ALA A 158 6.69 -8.61 -4.94
CA ALA A 158 6.46 -7.78 -6.10
C ALA A 158 7.67 -6.95 -6.51
N VAL A 159 7.84 -6.82 -7.82
CA VAL A 159 8.68 -5.77 -8.42
C VAL A 159 7.83 -4.52 -8.59
N VAL A 160 8.34 -3.39 -8.12
CA VAL A 160 7.62 -2.12 -8.07
C VAL A 160 8.45 -1.04 -8.76
N TYR A 161 7.82 -0.25 -9.62
CA TYR A 161 8.46 0.91 -10.25
C TYR A 161 7.80 2.19 -9.73
N ILE A 162 8.53 2.96 -8.92
CA ILE A 162 8.08 4.24 -8.37
C ILE A 162 8.67 5.35 -9.23
N ASN A 163 7.85 6.01 -10.06
CA ASN A 163 8.30 6.92 -11.11
C ASN A 163 9.44 6.32 -11.97
N GLY A 164 9.36 5.02 -12.26
CA GLY A 164 10.37 4.27 -13.01
C GLY A 164 11.57 3.77 -12.19
N ALA A 165 11.76 4.21 -10.95
CA ALA A 165 12.77 3.63 -10.06
C ALA A 165 12.32 2.24 -9.60
N SER A 166 13.13 1.22 -9.85
CA SER A 166 12.80 -0.18 -9.51
C SER A 166 13.16 -0.51 -8.07
N LEU A 167 12.22 -1.15 -7.38
CA LEU A 167 12.32 -1.68 -6.03
C LEU A 167 11.66 -3.07 -5.98
N VAL A 168 11.91 -3.77 -4.89
CA VAL A 168 11.20 -5.00 -4.54
C VAL A 168 10.45 -4.79 -3.23
N THR A 169 9.26 -5.37 -3.12
CA THR A 169 8.51 -5.45 -1.86
C THR A 169 8.13 -6.89 -1.54
N VAL A 170 8.17 -7.19 -0.24
CA VAL A 170 7.69 -8.44 0.33
C VAL A 170 6.64 -8.12 1.38
N ASN A 171 5.61 -8.96 1.47
CA ASN A 171 4.49 -8.78 2.36
C ASN A 171 4.03 -10.09 2.98
N SER A 172 3.54 -10.02 4.22
CA SER A 172 2.72 -11.03 4.89
C SER A 172 1.59 -10.32 5.67
N GLU A 173 0.33 -10.71 5.42
CA GLU A 173 -0.83 -10.17 6.14
C GLU A 173 -1.74 -11.28 6.70
N SER A 174 -2.26 -11.06 7.91
CA SER A 174 -3.17 -11.96 8.62
C SER A 174 -3.97 -11.22 9.70
N THR A 175 -5.04 -11.83 10.20
CA THR A 175 -5.69 -11.39 11.45
C THR A 175 -4.91 -11.83 12.68
N GLU A 176 -4.03 -12.82 12.54
CA GLU A 176 -3.24 -13.40 13.63
C GLU A 176 -1.77 -12.96 13.53
N ILE A 177 -1.30 -12.24 14.55
CA ILE A 177 0.08 -11.72 14.62
C ILE A 177 1.12 -12.84 14.63
N ASP A 178 0.84 -13.93 15.34
CA ASP A 178 1.77 -15.05 15.49
C ASP A 178 2.04 -15.76 14.15
N ASP A 179 1.03 -15.84 13.27
CA ASP A 179 1.19 -16.38 11.93
C ASP A 179 2.13 -15.51 11.08
N ILE A 180 2.00 -14.19 11.18
CA ILE A 180 2.86 -13.22 10.47
C ILE A 180 4.29 -13.32 10.99
N LYS A 181 4.47 -13.34 12.31
CA LYS A 181 5.80 -13.49 12.93
C LYS A 181 6.49 -14.78 12.51
N LYS A 182 5.75 -15.90 12.50
CA LYS A 182 6.29 -17.17 12.00
C LYS A 182 6.70 -17.06 10.53
N THR A 183 5.88 -16.42 9.69
CA THR A 183 6.22 -16.19 8.28
C THR A 183 7.45 -15.30 8.11
N ILE A 184 7.59 -14.21 8.88
CA ILE A 184 8.78 -13.36 8.86
C ILE A 184 10.04 -14.19 9.14
N GLY A 185 10.02 -15.03 10.19
CA GLY A 185 11.16 -15.90 10.52
C GLY A 185 11.45 -16.94 9.44
N ASP A 186 10.42 -17.64 8.94
CA ASP A 186 10.57 -18.65 7.89
C ASP A 186 11.05 -18.08 6.54
N LEU A 187 10.85 -16.77 6.31
CA LEU A 187 11.31 -16.05 5.11
C LEU A 187 12.65 -15.33 5.32
N GLU A 188 13.29 -15.51 6.49
CA GLU A 188 14.55 -14.85 6.86
C GLU A 188 14.47 -13.31 6.84
N LEU A 189 13.35 -12.76 7.31
CA LEU A 189 13.08 -11.31 7.38
C LEU A 189 13.13 -10.75 8.82
N ASP A 190 13.63 -11.52 9.78
CA ASP A 190 13.76 -11.05 11.17
C ASP A 190 14.64 -9.80 11.25
N GLY A 191 14.14 -8.77 11.94
CA GLY A 191 14.83 -7.48 12.10
C GLY A 191 14.76 -6.55 10.89
N VAL A 192 14.13 -6.97 9.78
CA VAL A 192 13.87 -6.09 8.63
C VAL A 192 12.78 -5.07 8.99
N GLU A 193 13.01 -3.81 8.64
CA GLU A 193 12.05 -2.72 8.92
C GLU A 193 10.71 -2.96 8.20
N ASN A 194 9.60 -2.80 8.92
CA ASN A 194 8.27 -2.71 8.33
C ASN A 194 8.10 -1.34 7.65
N ILE A 195 8.11 -1.33 6.32
CA ILE A 195 8.02 -0.15 5.47
C ILE A 195 6.75 -0.27 4.63
N ASN A 196 5.78 0.62 4.87
CA ASN A 196 4.59 0.69 4.03
C ASN A 196 4.83 1.49 2.74
N TYR A 197 3.88 1.44 1.80
CA TYR A 197 4.00 2.14 0.51
C TYR A 197 4.21 3.65 0.65
N LEU A 198 3.55 4.30 1.61
CA LEU A 198 3.69 5.75 1.79
C LEU A 198 5.12 6.10 2.19
N GLN A 199 5.69 5.35 3.14
CA GLN A 199 7.09 5.51 3.54
C GLN A 199 8.05 5.19 2.40
N ALA A 200 7.86 4.07 1.70
CA ALA A 200 8.73 3.68 0.59
C ALA A 200 8.76 4.74 -0.52
N ILE A 201 7.59 5.24 -0.92
CA ILE A 201 7.48 6.28 -1.94
C ILE A 201 8.18 7.56 -1.48
N LYS A 202 7.96 8.02 -0.24
CA LYS A 202 8.63 9.21 0.31
C LYS A 202 10.15 9.10 0.28
N ARG A 203 10.70 7.92 0.61
CA ARG A 203 12.15 7.65 0.56
C ARG A 203 12.68 7.74 -0.88
N VAL A 204 11.94 7.21 -1.86
CA VAL A 204 12.34 7.20 -3.27
C VAL A 204 12.27 8.59 -3.91
N ILE A 205 11.21 9.36 -3.64
CA ILE A 205 11.02 10.69 -4.25
C ILE A 205 11.75 11.81 -3.50
N GLY A 206 12.47 11.49 -2.42
CA GLY A 206 13.29 12.45 -1.66
C GLY A 206 12.51 13.29 -0.64
N MET A 207 11.31 12.88 -0.23
CA MET A 207 10.59 13.49 0.91
C MET A 207 11.03 12.93 2.27
N SER A 208 11.78 11.83 2.29
CA SER A 208 12.42 11.28 3.48
C SER A 208 13.86 10.86 3.14
N ASP A 209 14.77 11.08 4.09
CA ASP A 209 16.18 10.69 4.03
C ASP A 209 16.44 9.26 4.50
N LYS A 210 15.41 8.57 5.01
CA LYS A 210 15.51 7.16 5.42
C LYS A 210 15.84 6.28 4.21
N LYS A 211 16.70 5.30 4.43
CA LYS A 211 17.03 4.29 3.41
C LYS A 211 15.92 3.25 3.30
N LEU A 212 15.86 2.52 2.20
CA LEU A 212 15.10 1.26 2.13
C LEU A 212 15.72 0.21 3.05
N ALA A 213 15.07 -0.94 3.21
CA ALA A 213 15.53 -2.00 4.09
C ALA A 213 16.89 -2.61 3.68
N ASN A 214 17.23 -2.58 2.38
CA ASN A 214 18.50 -3.02 1.80
C ASN A 214 18.83 -2.27 0.49
#